data_AF-A0A1L8D716-F1
#
_entry.id   AF-A0A1L8D716-F1
#
_cell.length_a   1.000
_cell.length_b   1.000
_cell.length_c   1.000
_cell.angle_alpha   90.00
_cell.angle_beta   90.00
_cell.angle_gamma   90.00
#
_symmetry.space_group_name_H-M   'P 1'
#
loop_
_entity.id
_entity.type
_entity.pdbx_description
1 polymer ?
#
loop_
_entity_poly.entity_id
_entity_poly.type
_entity_poly.pdbx_seq_one_letter_code
_entity_poly.pdbx_strand_id
1 'polypeptide(L)'
;VVVFLRCSGKCLLFAHGKWGEDDGLFNVTWPSQINCNFPIGTAVVLFIISIIQIYRFVRLSIKQEEASFLGLFLDVFFGFILCLMTIVSAMIITIGFMDWCSDITQRFPSCEIAAGQNIIKEDQKIDTSGFYVQMGTAQFGAWGAFATCVVISVAALLKLINNHEMTNMRVSMYLERQRLVNEDASRESLDASGDFSH
;
A
#
# COMPACT_ATOMS: atom_id res chain seq x y z
N VAL A 1 -2.43 12.36 -0.77
CA VAL A 1 -3.44 11.74 -1.66
C VAL A 1 -4.88 12.10 -1.23
N VAL A 2 -5.30 11.82 0.02
CA VAL A 2 -6.68 12.04 0.50
C VAL A 2 -7.21 13.48 0.30
N VAL A 3 -6.36 14.50 0.51
CA VAL A 3 -6.76 15.92 0.38
C VAL A 3 -6.93 16.35 -1.09
N PHE A 4 -6.29 15.67 -2.05
CA PHE A 4 -6.29 16.07 -3.46
C PHE A 4 -7.49 15.54 -4.25
N LEU A 5 -8.14 14.47 -3.80
CA LEU A 5 -9.29 13.86 -4.50
C LEU A 5 -10.62 14.62 -4.31
N ARG A 6 -10.66 15.58 -3.38
CA ARG A 6 -11.90 16.28 -2.99
C ARG A 6 -11.76 17.78 -3.25
N CYS A 7 -12.00 18.20 -4.49
CA CYS A 7 -12.13 19.61 -4.85
C CYS A 7 -13.49 20.12 -4.34
N SER A 8 -13.47 21.08 -3.41
CA SER A 8 -14.65 21.86 -2.98
C SER A 8 -15.89 21.02 -2.60
N GLY A 9 -15.67 19.84 -2.01
CA GLY A 9 -16.74 19.00 -1.46
C GLY A 9 -17.43 18.03 -2.44
N LYS A 10 -17.07 18.03 -3.74
CA LYS A 10 -17.58 17.06 -4.73
C LYS A 10 -16.47 16.18 -5.31
N CYS A 11 -16.86 15.01 -5.81
CA CYS A 11 -15.96 14.02 -6.40
C CYS A 11 -15.69 14.37 -7.87
N LEU A 12 -14.46 14.76 -8.21
CA LEU A 12 -14.08 15.13 -9.58
C LEU A 12 -13.64 13.91 -10.42
N LEU A 13 -13.49 12.73 -9.79
CA LEU A 13 -13.11 11.49 -10.46
C LEU A 13 -14.28 10.91 -11.25
N PHE A 14 -14.13 10.73 -12.56
CA PHE A 14 -15.20 10.36 -13.52
C PHE A 14 -16.31 11.42 -13.70
N ALA A 15 -16.03 12.67 -13.34
CA ALA A 15 -16.88 13.75 -13.79
C ALA A 15 -16.93 13.72 -15.32
N HIS A 16 -18.12 13.71 -15.88
CA HIS A 16 -18.33 13.82 -17.32
C HIS A 16 -19.18 15.04 -17.58
N GLY A 17 -18.96 15.72 -18.69
CA GLY A 17 -19.74 16.91 -18.99
C GLY A 17 -19.91 17.12 -20.47
N LYS A 18 -20.97 17.84 -20.82
CA LYS A 18 -21.19 18.32 -22.19
C LYS A 18 -21.03 19.82 -22.21
N TRP A 19 -20.41 20.33 -23.25
CA TRP A 19 -20.37 21.76 -23.54
C TRP A 19 -21.78 22.23 -23.89
N GLY A 20 -22.30 23.20 -23.14
CA GLY A 20 -23.57 23.83 -23.48
C GLY A 20 -23.41 24.69 -24.73
N GLU A 21 -24.23 24.46 -25.75
CA GLU A 21 -24.19 25.23 -27.01
C GLU A 21 -24.63 26.69 -26.81
N ASP A 22 -25.49 26.96 -25.82
CA ASP A 22 -26.07 28.29 -25.59
C ASP A 22 -25.18 29.22 -24.74
N ASP A 23 -24.47 28.66 -23.76
CA ASP A 23 -23.75 29.44 -22.74
C ASP A 23 -22.22 29.34 -22.86
N GLY A 24 -21.70 28.40 -23.66
CA GLY A 24 -20.28 28.07 -23.76
C GLY A 24 -19.66 27.49 -22.47
N LEU A 25 -20.47 27.23 -21.45
CA LEU A 25 -20.07 26.71 -20.13
C LEU A 25 -20.10 25.18 -20.10
N PHE A 26 -19.19 24.57 -19.33
CA PHE A 26 -19.09 23.12 -19.21
C PHE A 26 -20.11 22.61 -18.18
N ASN A 27 -21.13 21.88 -18.64
CA ASN A 27 -22.14 21.31 -17.77
C ASN A 27 -21.67 19.94 -17.24
N VAL A 28 -21.25 19.91 -15.98
CA VAL A 28 -20.69 18.71 -15.34
C VAL A 28 -21.78 17.84 -14.72
N THR A 29 -21.87 16.61 -15.20
CA THR A 29 -22.55 15.51 -14.52
C THR A 29 -21.59 14.83 -13.55
N TRP A 30 -21.89 14.99 -12.26
CA TRP A 30 -21.09 14.41 -11.18
C TRP A 30 -21.44 12.93 -11.00
N PRO A 31 -20.46 12.02 -11.02
CA PRO A 31 -20.69 10.58 -10.86
C PRO A 31 -20.99 10.23 -9.40
N SER A 32 -21.39 8.97 -9.19
CA SER A 32 -21.69 8.45 -7.85
C SER A 32 -20.45 8.54 -6.94
N GLN A 33 -20.67 8.92 -5.68
CA GLN A 33 -19.59 9.14 -4.69
C GLN A 33 -18.75 7.88 -4.40
N ILE A 34 -19.22 6.69 -4.80
CA ILE A 34 -18.57 5.40 -4.56
C ILE A 34 -17.18 5.36 -5.22
N ASN A 35 -17.02 5.93 -6.42
CA ASN A 35 -15.75 5.92 -7.15
C ASN A 35 -14.66 6.77 -6.48
N CYS A 36 -15.02 7.86 -5.78
CA CYS A 36 -14.06 8.60 -4.94
C CYS A 36 -13.85 7.95 -3.58
N ASN A 37 -14.89 7.34 -3.01
CA ASN A 37 -14.78 6.72 -1.69
C ASN A 37 -13.81 5.54 -1.69
N PHE A 38 -13.67 4.82 -2.81
CA PHE A 38 -12.72 3.71 -2.91
C PHE A 38 -11.25 4.17 -2.76
N PRO A 39 -10.69 5.07 -3.60
CA PRO A 39 -9.33 5.58 -3.42
C PRO A 39 -9.07 6.23 -2.05
N ILE A 40 -10.07 6.95 -1.52
CA ILE A 40 -9.98 7.57 -0.18
C ILE A 40 -9.90 6.48 0.90
N GLY A 41 -10.77 5.47 0.83
CA GLY A 41 -10.76 4.33 1.74
C GLY A 41 -9.43 3.58 1.68
N THR A 42 -8.93 3.29 0.47
CA THR A 42 -7.62 2.65 0.27
C THR A 42 -6.49 3.46 0.92
N ALA A 43 -6.50 4.79 0.77
CA ALA A 43 -5.48 5.65 1.36
C ALA A 43 -5.54 5.67 2.91
N VAL A 44 -6.75 5.64 3.50
CA VAL A 44 -6.93 5.54 4.96
C VAL A 44 -6.42 4.21 5.48
N VAL A 45 -6.77 3.10 4.81
CA VAL A 45 -6.28 1.77 5.17
C VAL A 45 -4.75 1.72 5.06
N LEU A 46 -4.17 2.27 4.00
CA LEU A 46 -2.72 2.34 3.82
C LEU A 46 -2.04 3.12 4.95
N PHE A 47 -2.63 4.23 5.39
CA PHE A 47 -2.12 5.02 6.52
C PHE A 47 -2.13 4.23 7.83
N ILE A 48 -3.26 3.57 8.15
CA ILE A 48 -3.39 2.75 9.37
C ILE A 48 -2.37 1.61 9.35
N ILE A 49 -2.25 0.88 8.25
CA ILE A 49 -1.31 -0.23 8.16
C ILE A 49 0.14 0.28 8.24
N SER A 50 0.47 1.42 7.63
CA SER A 50 1.80 2.00 7.72
C SER A 50 2.18 2.33 9.17
N ILE A 51 1.25 2.89 9.95
CA ILE A 51 1.48 3.14 11.39
C ILE A 51 1.73 1.83 12.13
N ILE A 52 0.92 0.80 11.88
CA ILE A 52 1.07 -0.51 12.52
C ILE A 52 2.44 -1.12 12.18
N GLN A 53 2.85 -1.09 10.91
CA GLN A 53 4.14 -1.61 10.45
C GLN A 53 5.32 -0.86 11.10
N ILE A 54 5.27 0.48 11.15
CA ILE A 54 6.30 1.30 11.82
C ILE A 54 6.36 0.97 13.31
N TYR A 55 5.23 0.89 13.99
CA TYR A 55 5.16 0.54 15.41
C TYR A 55 5.77 -0.83 15.69
N ARG A 56 5.41 -1.85 14.89
CA ARG A 56 5.98 -3.20 15.00
C ARG A 56 7.48 -3.18 14.76
N PHE A 57 7.94 -2.49 13.72
CA PHE A 57 9.37 -2.37 13.40
C PHE A 57 10.18 -1.74 14.53
N VAL A 58 9.70 -0.62 15.10
CA VAL A 58 10.35 0.05 16.22
C VAL A 58 10.39 -0.84 17.46
N ARG A 59 9.29 -1.53 17.79
CA ARG A 59 9.24 -2.46 18.93
C ARG A 59 10.22 -3.62 18.79
N LEU A 60 10.27 -4.24 17.61
CA LEU A 60 11.21 -5.32 17.30
C LEU A 60 12.66 -4.83 17.39
N SER A 61 12.95 -3.64 16.86
CA SER A 61 14.29 -3.07 16.88
C SER A 61 14.78 -2.70 18.29
N ILE A 62 13.89 -2.23 19.17
CA ILE A 62 14.25 -1.86 20.55
C ILE A 62 14.47 -3.10 21.41
N LYS A 63 13.62 -4.13 21.24
CA LYS A 63 13.66 -5.32 22.09
C LYS A 63 14.62 -6.41 21.63
N GLN A 64 15.21 -6.31 20.44
CA GLN A 64 15.94 -7.42 19.79
C GLN A 64 15.16 -8.75 19.83
N GLU A 65 13.84 -8.70 19.84
CA GLU A 65 13.00 -9.89 19.81
C GLU A 65 12.95 -10.43 18.38
N GLU A 66 13.14 -11.75 18.24
CA GLU A 66 12.98 -12.44 16.97
C GLU A 66 11.51 -12.36 16.53
N ALA A 67 11.28 -11.86 15.33
CA ALA A 67 9.92 -11.67 14.83
C ALA A 67 9.22 -13.03 14.63
N SER A 68 8.04 -13.21 15.23
CA SER A 68 7.30 -14.46 15.14
C SER A 68 6.90 -14.76 13.69
N PHE A 69 7.09 -16.00 13.23
CA PHE A 69 6.78 -16.45 11.86
C PHE A 69 5.37 -16.04 11.39
N LEU A 70 4.34 -16.28 12.21
CA LEU A 70 2.96 -15.90 11.92
C LEU A 70 2.81 -14.38 11.70
N GLY A 71 3.56 -13.59 12.48
CA GLY A 71 3.59 -12.14 12.35
C GLY A 71 4.13 -11.67 11.00
N LEU A 72 5.23 -12.27 10.51
CA LEU A 72 5.79 -11.97 9.18
C LEU A 72 4.86 -12.45 8.06
N PHE A 73 4.26 -13.63 8.20
CA PHE A 73 3.32 -14.17 7.22
C PHE A 73 2.12 -13.24 7.03
N LEU A 74 1.53 -12.75 8.13
CA LEU A 74 0.44 -11.78 8.07
C LEU A 74 0.88 -10.47 7.41
N ASP A 75 2.08 -9.98 7.69
CA ASP A 75 2.59 -8.75 7.06
C ASP A 75 2.73 -8.92 5.53
N VAL A 76 3.18 -10.09 5.05
CA VAL A 76 3.22 -10.40 3.61
C VAL A 76 1.81 -10.48 3.02
N PHE A 77 0.89 -11.18 3.69
CA PHE A 77 -0.49 -11.34 3.22
C PHE A 77 -1.24 -10.00 3.12
N PHE A 78 -1.19 -9.19 4.18
CA PHE A 78 -1.78 -7.85 4.17
C PHE A 78 -1.06 -6.92 3.18
N GLY A 79 0.27 -7.04 3.05
CA GLY A 79 1.04 -6.32 2.05
C GLY A 79 0.54 -6.59 0.62
N PHE A 80 0.32 -7.87 0.28
CA PHE A 80 -0.21 -8.25 -1.03
C PHE A 80 -1.60 -7.66 -1.30
N ILE A 81 -2.52 -7.76 -0.33
CA ILE A 81 -3.87 -7.18 -0.45
C ILE A 81 -3.80 -5.66 -0.64
N LEU A 82 -2.92 -4.97 0.09
CA LEU A 82 -2.74 -3.52 -0.04
C LEU A 82 -2.19 -3.14 -1.41
N CYS A 83 -1.26 -3.93 -1.95
CA CYS A 83 -0.73 -3.68 -3.29
C CYS A 83 -1.83 -3.84 -4.35
N LEU A 84 -2.73 -4.82 -4.21
CA LEU A 84 -3.92 -4.95 -5.08
C LEU A 84 -4.89 -3.77 -4.96
N MET A 85 -5.16 -3.29 -3.75
CA MET A 85 -6.04 -2.14 -3.57
C MET A 85 -5.42 -0.84 -4.13
N THR A 86 -4.11 -0.65 -3.95
CA THR A 86 -3.41 0.55 -4.42
C THR A 86 -3.28 0.60 -5.93
N ILE A 87 -3.03 -0.53 -6.62
CA ILE A 87 -3.04 -0.55 -8.09
C ILE A 87 -4.43 -0.24 -8.66
N VAL A 88 -5.50 -0.81 -8.09
CA VAL A 88 -6.87 -0.51 -8.53
C VAL A 88 -7.18 0.98 -8.31
N SER A 89 -6.80 1.53 -7.16
CA SER A 89 -6.95 2.96 -6.87
C SER A 89 -6.17 3.85 -7.86
N ALA A 90 -4.92 3.51 -8.17
CA ALA A 90 -4.10 4.23 -9.14
C ALA A 90 -4.71 4.20 -10.55
N MET A 91 -5.24 3.04 -10.98
CA MET A 91 -5.94 2.90 -12.25
C MET A 91 -7.21 3.75 -12.31
N ILE A 92 -8.04 3.71 -11.27
CA ILE A 92 -9.26 4.53 -11.18
C ILE A 92 -8.92 6.02 -11.32
N ILE A 93 -7.88 6.50 -10.63
CA ILE A 93 -7.47 7.91 -10.71
C ILE A 93 -6.97 8.25 -12.12
N THR A 94 -6.15 7.38 -12.71
CA THR A 94 -5.55 7.61 -14.04
C THR A 94 -6.62 7.63 -15.13
N ILE A 95 -7.51 6.64 -15.15
CA ILE A 95 -8.61 6.54 -16.14
C ILE A 95 -9.56 7.71 -15.98
N GLY A 96 -10.01 8.00 -14.75
CA GLY A 96 -10.93 9.12 -14.50
C GLY A 96 -10.35 10.49 -14.89
N PHE A 97 -9.03 10.66 -14.79
CA PHE A 97 -8.36 11.87 -15.27
C PHE A 97 -8.24 11.93 -16.80
N MET A 98 -7.95 10.80 -17.45
CA MET A 98 -7.91 10.71 -18.91
C MET A 98 -9.28 11.04 -19.53
N ASP A 99 -10.34 10.46 -18.98
CA ASP A 99 -11.72 10.68 -19.44
C ASP A 99 -12.11 12.17 -19.30
N TRP A 100 -11.83 12.77 -18.14
CA TRP A 100 -12.05 14.20 -17.92
C TRP A 100 -11.29 15.07 -18.92
N CYS A 101 -10.00 14.79 -19.14
CA CYS A 101 -9.22 15.56 -20.10
C CYS A 101 -9.70 15.35 -21.55
N SER A 102 -10.21 14.17 -21.91
CA SER A 102 -10.83 13.93 -23.22
C SER A 102 -12.05 14.83 -23.46
N ASP A 103 -12.91 14.99 -22.46
CA ASP A 103 -14.10 15.85 -22.57
C ASP A 103 -13.75 17.35 -22.63
N ILE A 104 -12.71 17.76 -21.89
CA ILE A 104 -12.24 19.16 -21.86
C ILE A 104 -11.49 19.56 -23.14
N THR A 105 -10.72 18.63 -23.72
CA THR A 105 -9.95 18.87 -24.95
C THR A 105 -10.80 18.99 -26.21
N GLN A 106 -12.12 18.77 -26.13
CA GLN A 106 -13.05 19.05 -27.23
C GLN A 106 -13.10 20.55 -27.60
N ARG A 107 -12.84 21.45 -26.63
CA ARG A 107 -12.89 22.91 -26.83
C ARG A 107 -11.54 23.59 -26.66
N PHE A 108 -10.66 23.03 -25.83
CA PHE A 108 -9.32 23.56 -25.57
C PHE A 108 -8.23 22.68 -26.19
N PRO A 109 -7.13 23.27 -26.72
CA PRO A 109 -6.05 22.50 -27.33
C PRO A 109 -5.28 21.62 -26.34
N SER A 110 -5.36 21.92 -25.03
CA SER A 110 -4.73 21.11 -23.98
C SER A 110 -5.44 21.26 -22.63
N CYS A 111 -5.41 20.17 -21.85
CA CYS A 111 -6.06 20.06 -20.54
C CYS A 111 -5.44 21.01 -19.48
N GLU A 112 -4.15 21.33 -19.62
CA GLU A 112 -3.42 22.27 -18.75
C GLU A 112 -3.97 23.70 -18.88
N ILE A 113 -4.22 24.17 -20.11
CA ILE A 113 -4.70 25.53 -20.38
C ILE A 113 -6.12 25.70 -19.83
N ALA A 114 -6.95 24.67 -19.96
CA ALA A 114 -8.30 24.65 -19.41
C ALA A 114 -8.31 24.72 -17.88
N ALA A 115 -7.27 24.25 -17.19
CA ALA A 115 -7.15 24.32 -15.74
C ALA A 115 -6.84 25.72 -15.19
N GLY A 116 -6.45 26.67 -16.04
CA GLY A 116 -6.23 28.07 -15.66
C GLY A 116 -7.48 28.95 -15.76
N GLN A 117 -8.61 28.40 -16.15
CA GLN A 117 -9.88 29.11 -16.34
C GLN A 117 -10.97 28.42 -15.50
N ASN A 118 -11.90 29.18 -14.91
CA ASN A 118 -13.07 28.57 -14.27
C ASN A 118 -14.11 28.27 -15.34
N ILE A 119 -14.21 27.01 -15.73
CA ILE A 119 -15.00 26.53 -16.88
C ILE A 119 -16.40 26.01 -16.48
N ILE A 120 -16.65 25.88 -15.18
CA ILE A 120 -17.92 25.42 -14.62
C ILE A 120 -18.81 26.63 -14.31
N LYS A 121 -20.12 26.48 -14.50
CA LYS A 121 -21.11 27.50 -14.14
C LYS A 121 -20.92 27.96 -12.68
N GLU A 122 -20.98 29.28 -12.50
CA GLU A 122 -20.80 29.98 -11.21
C GLU A 122 -21.90 29.62 -10.18
N ASP A 123 -23.04 29.09 -10.66
CA ASP A 123 -24.15 28.60 -9.83
C ASP A 123 -23.76 27.43 -8.91
N GLN A 124 -22.75 26.64 -9.29
CA GLN A 124 -22.24 25.53 -8.48
C GLN A 124 -21.18 25.96 -7.47
N LYS A 125 -20.70 27.22 -7.48
CA LYS A 125 -19.66 27.77 -6.56
C LYS A 125 -18.43 26.85 -6.36
N ILE A 126 -18.05 26.09 -7.38
CA ILE A 126 -16.86 25.23 -7.32
C ILE A 126 -15.76 25.90 -8.13
N ASP A 127 -14.70 26.32 -7.46
CA ASP A 127 -13.48 26.77 -8.12
C ASP A 127 -12.72 25.53 -8.62
N THR A 128 -12.61 25.40 -9.94
CA THR A 128 -11.86 24.32 -10.60
C THR A 128 -10.48 24.76 -11.07
N SER A 129 -10.06 25.97 -10.70
CA SER A 129 -8.70 26.44 -11.02
C SER A 129 -7.64 25.49 -10.43
N GLY A 130 -6.67 25.12 -11.25
CA GLY A 130 -5.57 24.24 -10.84
C GLY A 130 -5.94 22.76 -10.68
N PHE A 131 -7.10 22.30 -11.18
CA PHE A 131 -7.48 20.87 -11.12
C PHE A 131 -6.40 19.95 -11.72
N TYR A 132 -5.72 20.40 -12.79
CA TYR A 132 -4.68 19.64 -13.49
C TYR A 132 -3.51 19.28 -12.56
N VAL A 133 -3.02 20.25 -11.77
CA VAL A 133 -1.92 20.04 -10.82
C VAL A 133 -2.36 19.17 -9.65
N GLN A 134 -3.58 19.37 -9.15
CA GLN A 134 -4.13 18.58 -8.05
C GLN A 134 -4.31 17.10 -8.43
N MET A 135 -4.88 16.83 -9.61
CA MET A 135 -5.08 15.47 -10.13
C MET A 135 -3.77 14.81 -10.55
N GLY A 136 -2.83 15.56 -11.14
CA GLY A 136 -1.49 15.07 -11.44
C GLY A 136 -0.76 14.62 -10.17
N THR A 137 -0.80 15.45 -9.12
CA THR A 137 -0.21 15.12 -7.82
C THR A 137 -0.85 13.88 -7.19
N ALA A 138 -2.16 13.71 -7.33
CA ALA A 138 -2.87 12.52 -6.87
C ALA A 138 -2.42 11.25 -7.60
N GLN A 139 -2.23 11.31 -8.93
CA GLN A 139 -1.71 10.19 -9.74
C GLN A 139 -0.28 9.82 -9.31
N PHE A 140 0.63 10.80 -9.25
CA PHE A 140 2.01 10.55 -8.79
C PHE A 140 2.04 9.96 -7.38
N GLY A 141 1.21 10.48 -6.48
CA GLY A 141 1.09 9.94 -5.12
C GLY A 141 0.57 8.50 -5.09
N ALA A 142 -0.42 8.14 -5.92
CA ALA A 142 -0.98 6.80 -5.98
C ALA A 142 0.01 5.78 -6.56
N TRP A 143 0.67 6.11 -7.68
CA TRP A 143 1.71 5.28 -8.28
C TRP A 143 2.95 5.14 -7.37
N GLY A 144 3.34 6.23 -6.69
CA GLY A 144 4.42 6.19 -5.70
C GLY A 144 4.08 5.31 -4.50
N ALA A 145 2.83 5.34 -4.02
CA ALA A 145 2.36 4.46 -2.95
C ALA A 145 2.35 2.98 -3.38
N PHE A 146 1.94 2.69 -4.62
CA PHE A 146 2.00 1.34 -5.18
C PHE A 146 3.44 0.82 -5.25
N ALA A 147 4.38 1.61 -5.79
CA ALA A 147 5.79 1.22 -5.86
C ALA A 147 6.38 0.96 -4.46
N THR A 148 6.05 1.83 -3.49
CA THR A 148 6.46 1.66 -2.09
C THR A 148 5.87 0.37 -1.49
N CYS A 149 4.60 0.06 -1.76
CA CYS A 149 3.97 -1.18 -1.31
C CYS A 149 4.72 -2.41 -1.81
N VAL A 150 5.08 -2.44 -3.11
CA VAL A 150 5.82 -3.56 -3.72
C VAL A 150 7.17 -3.75 -3.04
N VAL A 151 7.92 -2.67 -2.80
CA VAL A 151 9.22 -2.75 -2.10
C VAL A 151 9.07 -3.33 -0.70
N ILE A 152 8.06 -2.88 0.05
CA ILE A 152 7.78 -3.40 1.40
C ILE A 152 7.41 -4.89 1.35
N SER A 153 6.56 -5.30 0.41
CA SER A 153 6.17 -6.71 0.25
C SER A 153 7.34 -7.62 -0.10
N VAL A 154 8.24 -7.18 -1.00
CA VAL A 154 9.46 -7.93 -1.33
C VAL A 154 10.37 -8.04 -0.12
N ALA A 155 10.60 -6.95 0.61
CA ALA A 155 11.41 -6.95 1.82
C ALA A 155 10.84 -7.88 2.91
N ALA A 156 9.52 -7.90 3.08
CA ALA A 156 8.84 -8.80 4.01
C ALA A 156 8.96 -10.27 3.60
N LEU A 157 8.85 -10.58 2.30
CA LEU A 157 9.02 -11.93 1.78
C LEU A 157 10.45 -12.44 1.99
N LEU A 158 11.46 -11.63 1.68
CA LEU A 158 12.87 -11.97 1.93
C LEU A 158 13.13 -12.24 3.42
N LYS A 159 12.57 -11.40 4.30
CA LYS A 159 12.64 -11.62 5.75
C LYS A 159 11.96 -12.91 6.18
N LEU A 160 10.82 -13.26 5.58
CA LEU A 160 10.10 -14.50 5.90
C LEU A 160 10.93 -15.73 5.51
N ILE A 161 11.53 -15.73 4.32
CA ILE A 161 12.39 -16.83 3.84
C ILE A 161 13.60 -16.99 4.77
N ASN A 162 14.29 -15.88 5.05
CA ASN A 162 15.45 -15.92 5.95
C ASN A 162 15.06 -16.36 7.37
N ASN A 163 13.92 -15.92 7.89
CA ASN A 163 13.44 -16.33 9.20
C ASN A 163 13.09 -17.83 9.24
N HIS A 164 12.52 -18.37 8.16
CA HIS A 164 12.26 -19.80 8.04
C HIS A 164 13.56 -20.63 8.03
N GLU A 165 14.56 -20.20 7.25
CA GLU A 165 15.89 -20.84 7.24
C GLU A 165 16.58 -20.77 8.60
N MET A 166 16.56 -19.61 9.25
CA MET A 166 17.13 -19.42 10.60
C MET A 166 16.45 -20.30 11.65
N THR A 167 15.13 -20.47 11.55
CA THR A 167 14.38 -21.34 12.46
C THR A 167 14.82 -22.81 12.28
N ASN A 168 14.91 -23.27 11.03
CA ASN A 168 15.37 -24.64 10.73
C ASN A 168 16.81 -24.88 11.22
N MET A 169 17.72 -23.92 11.01
CA MET A 169 19.11 -24.02 11.47
C MET A 169 19.23 -24.04 13.01
N ARG A 170 18.39 -23.29 13.73
CA ARG A 170 18.39 -23.31 15.20
C ARG A 170 17.90 -24.64 15.74
N VAL A 171 16.85 -25.21 15.14
CA VAL A 171 16.31 -26.52 15.53
C VAL A 171 17.36 -27.61 15.30
N SER A 172 18.06 -27.62 14.17
CA SER A 172 19.11 -28.60 13.91
C SER A 172 20.28 -28.48 14.89
N MET A 173 20.73 -27.26 15.22
CA MET A 173 21.80 -27.05 16.20
C MET A 173 21.38 -27.49 17.61
N TYR A 174 20.12 -27.26 18.00
CA TYR A 174 19.59 -27.71 19.28
C TYR A 174 19.51 -29.24 19.36
N LEU A 175 19.03 -29.90 18.31
CA LEU A 175 18.97 -31.36 18.22
C LEU A 175 20.38 -31.98 18.24
N GLU A 176 21.34 -31.39 17.52
CA GLU A 176 22.73 -31.87 17.52
C GLU A 176 23.35 -31.76 18.92
N ARG A 177 23.11 -30.66 19.64
CA ARG A 177 23.54 -30.53 21.04
C ARG A 177 22.94 -31.61 21.94
N GLN A 178 21.64 -31.90 21.80
CA GLN A 178 21.01 -32.97 22.58
C GLN A 178 21.60 -34.34 22.28
N ARG A 179 21.91 -34.60 21.00
CA ARG A 179 22.55 -35.85 20.58
C ARG A 179 23.91 -36.03 21.24
N LEU A 180 24.76 -34.99 21.21
CA LEU A 180 26.10 -35.03 21.82
C LEU A 180 26.03 -35.27 23.34
N VAL A 181 25.14 -34.56 24.04
CA VAL A 181 24.95 -34.74 25.49
C VAL A 181 24.49 -36.16 25.82
N ASN A 182 23.62 -36.74 25.00
CA ASN A 182 23.11 -38.10 25.23
C ASN A 182 24.16 -39.19 24.91
N GLU A 183 25.02 -38.97 23.91
CA GLU A 183 26.18 -39.84 23.62
C GLU A 183 27.20 -39.82 24.77
N ASP A 184 27.51 -38.65 25.34
CA ASP A 184 28.41 -38.51 26.49
C ASP A 184 27.86 -39.23 27.74
N ALA A 185 26.57 -39.04 28.06
CA ALA A 185 25.93 -39.72 29.19
C ALA A 185 25.91 -41.25 29.01
N SER A 186 25.73 -41.73 27.78
CA SER A 186 25.77 -43.16 27.46
C SER A 186 27.17 -43.74 27.69
N ARG A 187 28.22 -43.00 27.31
CA ARG A 187 29.62 -43.41 27.54
C ARG A 187 29.97 -43.49 29.03
N GLU A 188 29.57 -42.51 29.84
CA GLU A 188 29.80 -42.54 31.29
C GLU A 188 29.11 -43.74 31.96
N SER A 189 27.91 -44.11 31.52
CA SER A 189 27.21 -45.28 32.08
C SER A 189 27.91 -46.62 31.81
N LEU A 190 28.61 -46.74 30.66
CA LEU A 190 29.38 -47.93 30.31
C LEU A 190 30.66 -48.04 31.14
N ASP A 191 31.37 -46.94 31.39
CA ASP A 191 32.56 -46.92 32.26
C ASP A 191 32.18 -47.22 33.72
N ALA A 192 31.09 -46.64 34.23
CA ALA A 192 30.62 -46.90 35.59
C ALA A 192 30.21 -48.36 35.84
N SER A 193 29.70 -49.06 34.82
CA SER A 193 29.37 -50.49 34.92
C SER A 193 30.62 -51.40 34.84
N GLY A 194 31.72 -50.91 34.25
CA GLY A 194 33.00 -51.64 34.18
C GLY A 194 33.76 -51.63 35.51
N ASP A 195 33.64 -50.55 36.28
CA ASP A 195 34.38 -50.36 37.54
C ASP A 195 33.83 -51.19 38.72
N PHE A 196 32.60 -51.72 38.63
CA PHE A 196 32.00 -52.58 39.67
C PHE A 196 32.35 -54.08 39.53
N SER A 197 33.17 -54.45 38.54
CA SER A 197 33.53 -55.85 38.25
C SER A 197 34.96 -56.24 38.65
N HIS A 198 35.66 -55.42 39.45
CA HIS A 198 36.99 -55.72 39.98
C HIS A 198 37.04 -55.80 41.51
#